data_AF-A0A951BZ75-F1
#
_entry.id   AF-A0A951BZ75-F1
#
_cell.length_a   1.000
_cell.length_b   1.000
_cell.length_c   1.000
_cell.angle_alpha   90.00
_cell.angle_beta   90.00
_cell.angle_gamma   90.00
#
_symmetry.space_group_name_H-M   'P 1'
#
loop_
_entity.id
_entity.type
_entity.pdbx_description
1 polymer ?
#
loop_
_entity_poly.entity_id
_entity_poly.type
_entity_poly.pdbx_seq_one_letter_code
_entity_poly.pdbx_strand_id
1 'polypeptide(L)'
;MLRPSLIACAALTAALAPFLLSQNSVKRPPITGLAHVALKTNDLAATRRFYSHDLGFSDALAIPERLGPAAWFKINDHQYLEISESLRSEDEDRLIEVAFQTTDAKAMRDYLASKGVAVPATVGRGWDGNLSFQVSDPEGHRIAFVQYLTDSIPGKQFGLLMPATRISEHMIHAGFLVKDRAAEDHFFKDILDFDEMWHGGKTDTSADWISMRVPDGEDWLEYMCNVQNPTPKTRGVMNHVAFGVPEMDAAAKILQSRQAPMPEKPKIGRDGKWQLNLYDPNLTRTELMEPKPVGTPCCSELKPRRGPEGPVGIFTNQGPVGDATAGSKAEYDSVKQEYRITGGGANVWETTDAFYFIWSRMSGDLSLTADVTWIGASPTEHRKAMLMVRDGLASGAAYADAVSHGNGLTSLQFRGVANESTYQTFISIEGPARLRLVRQGSRFTMYAGKPGGELKEVGPVEYVRIKDPAYAGLGVSSHVATTLETAVFSNVKLETLNK
;
A
#
# COMPACT_ATOMS: atom_id res chain seq x y z
N MET A 1 82.65 -40.68 3.01
CA MET A 1 82.69 -39.27 2.57
C MET A 1 81.51 -39.03 1.63
N LEU A 2 80.76 -37.96 1.91
CA LEU A 2 79.69 -37.31 1.13
C LEU A 2 78.40 -38.08 0.77
N ARG A 3 77.32 -37.68 1.47
CA ARG A 3 75.92 -37.72 1.00
C ARG A 3 75.68 -36.62 -0.03
N PRO A 4 74.73 -36.80 -0.97
CA PRO A 4 73.93 -35.71 -1.49
C PRO A 4 72.45 -35.87 -1.11
N SER A 5 71.88 -34.77 -0.64
CA SER A 5 70.49 -34.60 -0.21
C SER A 5 69.54 -34.50 -1.42
N LEU A 6 68.48 -35.29 -1.41
CA LEU A 6 67.31 -35.10 -2.29
C LEU A 6 66.39 -34.06 -1.67
N ILE A 7 66.25 -32.92 -2.35
CA ILE A 7 65.25 -31.89 -2.04
C ILE A 7 63.94 -32.31 -2.72
N ALA A 8 62.93 -32.66 -1.93
CA ALA A 8 61.58 -32.88 -2.42
C ALA A 8 60.84 -31.52 -2.45
N CYS A 9 60.48 -31.05 -3.65
CA CYS A 9 59.55 -29.94 -3.83
C CYS A 9 58.14 -30.40 -3.50
N ALA A 10 57.62 -30.02 -2.33
CA ALA A 10 56.20 -30.10 -2.03
C ALA A 10 55.47 -28.95 -2.72
N ALA A 11 54.69 -29.26 -3.76
CA ALA A 11 53.76 -28.32 -4.38
C ALA A 11 52.56 -28.10 -3.44
N LEU A 12 52.47 -26.92 -2.85
CA LEU A 12 51.33 -26.49 -2.04
C LEU A 12 50.21 -26.04 -3.00
N THR A 13 49.26 -26.93 -3.32
CA THR A 13 48.02 -26.54 -4.00
C THR A 13 47.10 -25.85 -3.00
N ALA A 14 47.10 -24.51 -3.01
CA ALA A 14 46.11 -23.71 -2.28
C ALA A 14 44.74 -23.90 -2.94
N ALA A 15 43.85 -24.64 -2.28
CA ALA A 15 42.44 -24.71 -2.66
C ALA A 15 41.77 -23.35 -2.37
N LEU A 16 41.56 -22.55 -3.42
CA LEU A 16 40.68 -21.38 -3.37
C LEU A 16 39.24 -21.88 -3.26
N ALA A 17 38.73 -21.98 -2.03
CA ALA A 17 37.29 -22.09 -1.82
C ALA A 17 36.65 -20.77 -2.29
N PRO A 18 35.63 -20.81 -3.18
CA PRO A 18 34.91 -19.60 -3.54
C PRO A 18 34.13 -19.16 -2.30
N PHE A 19 34.57 -18.08 -1.67
CA PHE A 19 33.71 -17.29 -0.79
C PHE A 19 32.59 -16.74 -1.66
N LEU A 20 31.45 -17.43 -1.67
CA LEU A 20 30.18 -16.85 -2.06
C LEU A 20 29.88 -15.76 -1.02
N LEU A 21 30.34 -14.54 -1.31
CA LEU A 21 29.82 -13.35 -0.65
C LEU A 21 28.32 -13.36 -0.92
N SER A 22 27.53 -13.65 0.12
CA SER A 22 26.12 -13.33 0.16
C SER A 22 26.02 -11.82 -0.07
N GLN A 23 25.75 -11.40 -1.31
CA GLN A 23 25.33 -10.03 -1.57
C GLN A 23 24.03 -9.86 -0.81
N ASN A 24 24.07 -9.16 0.33
CA ASN A 24 22.86 -8.65 0.94
C ASN A 24 22.20 -7.76 -0.10
N SER A 25 21.15 -8.25 -0.75
CA SER A 25 20.40 -7.49 -1.74
C SER A 25 19.88 -6.22 -1.06
N VAL A 26 20.19 -5.05 -1.62
CA VAL A 26 19.62 -3.79 -1.14
C VAL A 26 18.10 -3.90 -1.24
N LYS A 27 17.39 -3.81 -0.11
CA LYS A 27 15.91 -3.89 -0.07
C LYS A 27 15.33 -2.53 -0.46
N ARG A 28 14.31 -2.52 -1.32
CA ARG A 28 13.53 -1.32 -1.66
C ARG A 28 12.84 -0.80 -0.39
N PRO A 29 13.02 0.46 0.02
CA PRO A 29 12.20 1.05 1.08
C PRO A 29 10.75 1.19 0.63
N PRO A 30 9.78 1.15 1.55
CA PRO A 30 8.38 1.34 1.23
C PRO A 30 8.08 2.55 0.34
N ILE A 31 7.15 2.38 -0.60
CA ILE A 31 6.55 3.44 -1.43
C ILE A 31 5.07 3.50 -1.08
N THR A 32 4.69 4.51 -0.29
CA THR A 32 3.42 4.50 0.44
C THR A 32 2.28 5.22 -0.28
N GLY A 33 2.58 5.92 -1.37
CA GLY A 33 1.60 6.69 -2.14
C GLY A 33 2.26 7.76 -3.00
N LEU A 34 1.44 8.59 -3.63
CA LEU A 34 1.84 9.84 -4.27
C LEU A 34 2.23 10.86 -3.19
N ALA A 35 3.32 11.59 -3.43
CA ALA A 35 3.74 12.72 -2.60
C ALA A 35 3.27 14.05 -3.21
N HIS A 36 3.51 14.22 -4.51
CA HIS A 36 3.03 15.37 -5.24
C HIS A 36 2.92 15.11 -6.74
N VAL A 37 2.15 15.96 -7.41
CA VAL A 37 2.23 16.15 -8.86
C VAL A 37 2.55 17.61 -9.11
N ALA A 38 3.58 17.85 -9.93
CA ALA A 38 3.99 19.20 -10.30
C ALA A 38 3.54 19.52 -11.72
N LEU A 39 2.93 20.70 -11.92
CA LEU A 39 2.40 21.15 -13.20
C LEU A 39 2.85 22.58 -13.54
N LYS A 40 2.84 22.91 -14.82
CA LYS A 40 3.04 24.26 -15.34
C LYS A 40 1.72 24.97 -15.56
N THR A 41 1.68 26.26 -15.23
CA THR A 41 0.64 27.20 -15.63
C THR A 41 1.24 28.41 -16.33
N ASN A 42 0.42 29.15 -17.08
CA ASN A 42 0.72 30.51 -17.52
C ASN A 42 -0.20 31.57 -16.87
N ASP A 43 -1.09 31.15 -15.97
CA ASP A 43 -2.02 32.01 -15.25
C ASP A 43 -2.27 31.46 -13.84
N LEU A 44 -1.42 31.87 -12.87
CA LEU A 44 -1.59 31.46 -11.48
C LEU A 44 -2.90 31.91 -10.84
N ALA A 45 -3.50 33.02 -11.31
CA ALA A 45 -4.74 33.52 -10.74
C ALA A 45 -5.92 32.61 -11.12
N ALA A 46 -6.00 32.23 -12.39
CA ALA A 46 -6.98 31.26 -12.86
C ALA A 46 -6.72 29.87 -12.23
N THR A 47 -5.45 29.47 -12.05
CA THR A 47 -5.12 28.22 -11.37
C THR A 47 -5.60 28.22 -9.91
N ARG A 48 -5.38 29.30 -9.16
CA ARG A 48 -5.91 29.44 -7.79
C ARG A 48 -7.43 29.43 -7.75
N ARG A 49 -8.10 30.06 -8.72
CA ARG A 49 -9.57 29.97 -8.85
C ARG A 49 -10.00 28.51 -8.98
N PHE A 50 -9.35 27.74 -9.85
CA PHE A 50 -9.70 26.34 -10.06
C PHE A 50 -9.41 25.47 -8.81
N TYR A 51 -8.16 25.41 -8.33
CA TYR A 51 -7.80 24.49 -7.26
C TYR A 51 -8.27 24.93 -5.87
N SER A 52 -8.26 26.24 -5.56
CA SER A 52 -8.68 26.72 -4.23
C SER A 52 -10.15 27.04 -4.12
N HIS A 53 -10.75 27.71 -5.11
CA HIS A 53 -12.17 28.06 -5.04
C HIS A 53 -13.04 26.90 -5.52
N ASP A 54 -12.81 26.37 -6.73
CA ASP A 54 -13.70 25.36 -7.31
C ASP A 54 -13.52 24.00 -6.62
N LEU A 55 -12.29 23.55 -6.40
CA LEU A 55 -12.01 22.29 -5.70
C LEU A 55 -11.85 22.43 -4.18
N GLY A 56 -11.63 23.64 -3.67
CA GLY A 56 -11.67 23.92 -2.23
C GLY A 56 -10.36 23.62 -1.48
N PHE A 57 -9.23 23.41 -2.18
CA PHE A 57 -7.93 23.14 -1.56
C PHE A 57 -7.28 24.40 -0.98
N SER A 58 -6.52 24.24 0.11
CA SER A 58 -5.75 25.36 0.68
C SER A 58 -4.50 25.60 -0.15
N ASP A 59 -4.22 26.87 -0.44
CA ASP A 59 -2.86 27.29 -0.77
C ASP A 59 -2.02 27.06 0.51
N ALA A 60 -1.01 26.21 0.40
CA ALA A 60 -0.39 25.50 1.51
C ALA A 60 0.82 26.26 2.07
N LEU A 61 1.58 26.94 1.21
CA LEU A 61 2.93 27.38 1.54
C LEU A 61 3.25 28.76 0.99
N ALA A 62 3.92 29.57 1.80
CA ALA A 62 4.65 30.73 1.33
C ALA A 62 5.93 30.25 0.63
N ILE A 63 5.90 30.21 -0.70
CA ILE A 63 6.99 29.69 -1.51
C ILE A 63 8.12 30.73 -1.58
N PRO A 64 9.40 30.34 -1.38
CA PRO A 64 10.53 31.25 -1.52
C PRO A 64 10.57 31.91 -2.91
N GLU A 65 10.74 33.23 -2.97
CA GLU A 65 10.78 34.01 -4.23
C GLU A 65 11.76 33.45 -5.27
N ARG A 66 12.88 32.86 -4.82
CA ARG A 66 13.89 32.23 -5.68
C ARG A 66 13.38 31.08 -6.55
N LEU A 67 12.22 30.50 -6.22
CA LEU A 67 11.59 29.44 -7.02
C LEU A 67 10.67 30.00 -8.12
N GLY A 68 10.52 31.32 -8.17
CA GLY A 68 9.62 32.01 -9.09
C GLY A 68 8.16 31.94 -8.64
N PRO A 69 7.24 32.50 -9.45
CA PRO A 69 5.82 32.46 -9.14
C PRO A 69 5.30 31.01 -9.16
N ALA A 70 4.69 30.61 -8.05
CA ALA A 70 4.12 29.28 -7.88
C ALA A 70 2.93 29.29 -6.90
N ALA A 71 2.19 28.19 -6.87
CA ALA A 71 1.14 27.90 -5.90
C ALA A 71 1.23 26.42 -5.49
N TRP A 72 1.06 26.12 -4.21
CA TRP A 72 1.13 24.75 -3.70
C TRP A 72 -0.18 24.44 -3.02
N PHE A 73 -0.95 23.48 -3.53
CA PHE A 73 -2.25 23.14 -2.97
C PHE A 73 -2.14 21.89 -2.11
N LYS A 74 -2.47 22.01 -0.82
CA LYS A 74 -2.46 20.87 0.10
C LYS A 74 -3.71 20.02 -0.11
N ILE A 75 -3.50 18.78 -0.50
CA ILE A 75 -4.58 17.79 -0.65
C ILE A 75 -4.80 17.11 0.69
N ASN A 76 -3.74 16.59 1.31
CA ASN A 76 -3.71 16.12 2.69
C ASN A 76 -2.28 16.27 3.26
N ASP A 77 -1.99 15.72 4.43
CA ASP A 77 -0.66 15.82 5.06
C ASP A 77 0.48 15.16 4.26
N HIS A 78 0.15 14.30 3.30
CA HIS A 78 1.09 13.52 2.51
C HIS A 78 1.09 13.88 1.02
N GLN A 79 0.12 14.68 0.56
CA GLN A 79 -0.13 14.93 -0.86
C GLN A 79 -0.29 16.41 -1.18
N TYR A 80 0.44 16.86 -2.19
CA TYR A 80 0.42 18.23 -2.68
C TYR A 80 0.24 18.29 -4.20
N LEU A 81 -0.36 19.36 -4.67
CA LEU A 81 -0.31 19.75 -6.08
C LEU A 81 0.56 21.00 -6.21
N GLU A 82 1.66 20.90 -6.95
CA GLU A 82 2.65 21.96 -7.07
C GLU A 82 2.56 22.64 -8.44
N ILE A 83 2.15 23.90 -8.48
CA ILE A 83 1.97 24.61 -9.75
C ILE A 83 3.03 25.71 -9.88
N SER A 84 3.78 25.68 -10.99
CA SER A 84 4.76 26.71 -11.35
C SER A 84 4.28 27.54 -12.54
N GLU A 85 4.42 28.87 -12.49
CA GLU A 85 4.10 29.76 -13.61
C GLU A 85 5.23 29.78 -14.66
N SER A 86 5.45 28.62 -15.26
CA SER A 86 6.56 28.35 -16.18
C SER A 86 6.12 27.87 -17.55
N LEU A 87 4.82 27.78 -17.84
CA LEU A 87 4.35 27.41 -19.18
C LEU A 87 4.60 28.57 -20.15
N ARG A 88 5.48 28.38 -21.14
CA ARG A 88 5.82 29.44 -22.12
C ARG A 88 5.19 29.25 -23.50
N SER A 89 4.78 28.03 -23.83
CA SER A 89 4.12 27.69 -25.10
C SER A 89 3.07 26.61 -24.89
N GLU A 90 2.04 26.58 -25.74
CA GLU A 90 1.03 25.52 -25.74
C GLU A 90 1.61 24.16 -26.15
N ASP A 91 2.75 24.12 -26.84
CA ASP A 91 3.41 22.87 -27.24
C ASP A 91 4.17 22.19 -26.08
N GLU A 92 4.43 22.92 -25.00
CA GLU A 92 5.10 22.36 -23.83
C GLU A 92 4.21 21.37 -23.07
N ASP A 93 4.85 20.38 -22.47
CA ASP A 93 4.19 19.57 -21.46
C ASP A 93 3.87 20.41 -20.22
N ARG A 94 2.66 20.20 -19.68
CA ARG A 94 2.24 20.79 -18.41
C ARG A 94 2.79 19.97 -17.26
N LEU A 95 2.95 18.66 -17.42
CA LEU A 95 3.52 17.82 -16.38
C LEU A 95 4.99 18.14 -16.17
N ILE A 96 5.34 18.50 -14.95
CA ILE A 96 6.72 18.73 -14.52
C ILE A 96 7.26 17.43 -13.93
N GLU A 97 6.55 16.81 -12.99
CA GLU A 97 7.04 15.70 -12.18
C GLU A 97 5.88 14.96 -11.53
N VAL A 98 6.02 13.65 -11.38
CA VAL A 98 5.20 12.84 -10.47
C VAL A 98 6.10 12.33 -9.37
N ALA A 99 5.69 12.49 -8.11
CA ALA A 99 6.48 12.12 -6.97
C ALA A 99 5.78 11.08 -6.11
N PHE A 100 6.56 10.18 -5.54
CA PHE A 100 6.10 9.14 -4.63
C PHE A 100 6.71 9.31 -3.24
N GLN A 101 5.92 9.07 -2.22
CA GLN A 101 6.40 9.09 -0.84
C GLN A 101 7.17 7.79 -0.55
N THR A 102 8.35 7.92 0.06
CA THR A 102 9.12 6.80 0.59
C THR A 102 9.51 7.04 2.04
N THR A 103 9.65 5.96 2.81
CA THR A 103 10.04 6.06 4.23
C THR A 103 11.52 6.35 4.44
N ASP A 104 12.37 6.07 3.44
CA ASP A 104 13.81 6.36 3.47
C ASP A 104 14.32 6.72 2.06
N ALA A 105 14.49 8.03 1.82
CA ALA A 105 14.90 8.52 0.50
C ALA A 105 16.34 8.13 0.15
N LYS A 106 17.24 8.02 1.14
CA LYS A 106 18.65 7.63 0.90
C LYS A 106 18.73 6.16 0.50
N ALA A 107 18.05 5.29 1.25
CA ALA A 107 17.99 3.88 0.93
C ALA A 107 17.27 3.63 -0.42
N MET A 108 16.26 4.43 -0.77
CA MET A 108 15.58 4.32 -2.07
C MET A 108 16.52 4.69 -3.22
N ARG A 109 17.29 5.78 -3.05
CA ARG A 109 18.33 6.17 -4.00
C ARG A 109 19.35 5.04 -4.20
N ASP A 110 19.82 4.43 -3.12
CA ASP A 110 20.83 3.36 -3.18
C ASP A 110 20.26 2.07 -3.80
N TYR A 111 18.99 1.76 -3.49
CA TYR A 111 18.26 0.69 -4.14
C TYR A 111 18.19 0.89 -5.66
N LEU A 112 17.76 2.06 -6.12
CA LEU A 112 17.67 2.39 -7.54
C LEU A 112 19.04 2.33 -8.23
N ALA A 113 20.09 2.84 -7.60
CA ALA A 113 21.46 2.71 -8.10
C ALA A 113 21.86 1.23 -8.28
N SER A 114 21.52 0.37 -7.33
CA SER A 114 21.79 -1.07 -7.40
C SER A 114 21.03 -1.79 -8.52
N LYS A 115 19.94 -1.19 -9.01
CA LYS A 115 19.14 -1.66 -10.15
C LYS A 115 19.57 -1.03 -11.48
N GLY A 116 20.64 -0.25 -11.50
CA GLY A 116 21.17 0.38 -12.71
C GLY A 116 20.45 1.66 -13.13
N VAL A 117 19.56 2.21 -12.28
CA VAL A 117 18.90 3.49 -12.53
C VAL A 117 19.88 4.63 -12.25
N ALA A 118 19.94 5.61 -13.15
CA ALA A 118 20.73 6.82 -12.94
C ALA A 118 20.13 7.65 -11.79
N VAL A 119 20.94 7.89 -10.77
CA VAL A 119 20.54 8.62 -9.56
C VAL A 119 21.54 9.72 -9.22
N PRO A 120 21.13 10.78 -8.49
CA PRO A 120 22.08 11.76 -7.98
C PRO A 120 23.09 11.14 -6.99
N ALA A 121 24.22 11.82 -6.80
CA ALA A 121 25.28 11.36 -5.90
C ALA A 121 24.84 11.33 -4.43
N THR A 122 23.96 12.27 -4.02
CA THR A 122 23.50 12.43 -2.64
C THR A 122 22.02 12.81 -2.60
N VAL A 123 21.34 12.42 -1.53
CA VAL A 123 20.00 12.92 -1.20
C VAL A 123 20.13 14.07 -0.21
N GLY A 124 19.66 15.25 -0.61
CA GLY A 124 19.71 16.48 0.17
C GLY A 124 18.34 16.89 0.70
N ARG A 125 18.31 17.92 1.56
CA ARG A 125 17.05 18.56 1.93
C ARG A 125 16.62 19.56 0.87
N GLY A 126 15.35 19.49 0.46
CA GLY A 126 14.68 20.49 -0.35
C GLY A 126 14.50 21.80 0.39
N TRP A 127 13.97 22.81 -0.31
CA TRP A 127 13.66 24.11 0.29
C TRP A 127 12.55 24.02 1.35
N ASP A 128 11.68 23.02 1.20
CA ASP A 128 10.60 22.65 2.11
C ASP A 128 11.11 21.89 3.35
N GLY A 129 12.39 21.53 3.37
CA GLY A 129 13.04 20.81 4.46
C GLY A 129 12.91 19.29 4.41
N ASN A 130 12.21 18.71 3.44
CA ASN A 130 12.12 17.25 3.28
C ASN A 130 13.35 16.70 2.58
N LEU A 131 13.63 15.40 2.76
CA LEU A 131 14.62 14.71 1.92
C LEU A 131 13.95 14.29 0.63
N SER A 132 14.55 14.63 -0.50
CA SER A 132 14.06 14.18 -1.80
C SER A 132 15.16 14.05 -2.83
N PHE A 133 14.88 13.29 -3.88
CA PHE A 133 15.71 13.19 -5.06
C PHE A 133 14.87 12.82 -6.28
N GLN A 134 15.40 13.11 -7.47
CA GLN A 134 14.76 12.86 -8.75
C GLN A 134 15.54 11.83 -9.56
N VAL A 135 14.82 11.06 -10.37
CA VAL A 135 15.32 10.22 -11.45
C VAL A 135 14.50 10.47 -12.72
N SER A 136 15.01 10.00 -13.85
CA SER A 136 14.23 9.89 -15.08
C SER A 136 13.73 8.46 -15.23
N ASP A 137 12.45 8.31 -15.58
CA ASP A 137 11.96 7.04 -16.10
C ASP A 137 12.54 6.78 -17.53
N PRO A 138 12.27 5.61 -18.13
CA PRO A 138 12.78 5.27 -19.46
C PRO A 138 12.38 6.24 -20.58
N GLU A 139 11.23 6.92 -20.47
CA GLU A 139 10.78 7.93 -21.44
C GLU A 139 11.19 9.38 -21.10
N GLY A 140 11.90 9.58 -19.98
CA GLY A 140 12.44 10.86 -19.56
C GLY A 140 11.49 11.71 -18.72
N HIS A 141 10.36 11.18 -18.25
CA HIS A 141 9.56 11.85 -17.24
C HIS A 141 10.36 11.95 -15.93
N ARG A 142 10.18 13.06 -15.21
CA ARG A 142 10.80 13.23 -13.90
C ARG A 142 9.96 12.50 -12.86
N ILE A 143 10.61 11.57 -12.17
CA ILE A 143 10.05 10.83 -11.05
C ILE A 143 10.83 11.20 -9.78
N ALA A 144 10.12 11.69 -8.77
CA ALA A 144 10.72 12.04 -7.49
C ALA A 144 10.35 11.05 -6.38
N PHE A 145 11.25 10.91 -5.42
CA PHE A 145 11.00 10.20 -4.18
C PHE A 145 11.17 11.16 -3.01
N VAL A 146 10.14 11.28 -2.18
CA VAL A 146 10.08 12.24 -1.07
C VAL A 146 9.96 11.50 0.25
N GLN A 147 10.80 11.84 1.21
CA GLN A 147 10.69 11.43 2.60
C GLN A 147 10.31 12.64 3.45
N TYR A 148 9.07 12.65 3.94
CA TYR A 148 8.59 13.69 4.82
C TYR A 148 9.26 13.64 6.18
N LEU A 149 9.75 14.79 6.65
CA LEU A 149 10.40 14.94 7.96
C LEU A 149 9.55 15.79 8.90
N THR A 150 9.53 15.45 10.19
CA THR A 150 8.73 16.19 11.19
C THR A 150 9.18 17.64 11.38
N ASP A 151 10.44 17.95 11.10
CA ASP A 151 11.01 19.30 11.21
C ASP A 151 10.95 20.11 9.90
N SER A 152 10.47 19.51 8.81
CA SER A 152 10.18 20.17 7.53
C SER A 152 8.99 21.13 7.63
N ILE A 153 8.76 21.94 6.59
CA ILE A 153 7.59 22.81 6.53
C ILE A 153 6.29 21.98 6.49
N PRO A 154 6.13 20.98 5.60
CA PRO A 154 4.98 20.05 5.65
C PRO A 154 4.82 19.35 7.00
N GLY A 155 5.91 18.87 7.60
CA GLY A 155 5.88 18.17 8.89
C GLY A 155 5.39 19.05 10.05
N LYS A 156 5.77 20.33 10.07
CA LYS A 156 5.28 21.30 11.06
C LYS A 156 3.82 21.72 10.84
N GLN A 157 3.31 21.55 9.63
CA GLN A 157 1.94 21.86 9.25
C GLN A 157 1.03 20.62 9.24
N PHE A 158 1.48 19.49 9.78
CA PHE A 158 0.68 18.28 9.87
C PHE A 158 -0.63 18.55 10.61
N GLY A 159 -1.75 18.08 10.07
CA GLY A 159 -3.10 18.35 10.60
C GLY A 159 -3.65 19.75 10.32
N LEU A 160 -2.89 20.63 9.66
CA LEU A 160 -3.29 22.00 9.33
C LEU A 160 -3.55 22.16 7.82
N LEU A 161 -4.20 23.26 7.44
CA LEU A 161 -4.42 23.68 6.03
C LEU A 161 -5.20 22.67 5.18
N MET A 162 -6.11 21.94 5.82
CA MET A 162 -7.03 20.98 5.19
C MET A 162 -8.48 21.41 5.44
N PRO A 163 -8.96 22.48 4.80
CA PRO A 163 -10.28 23.03 5.09
C PRO A 163 -11.39 22.04 4.72
N ALA A 164 -12.53 22.12 5.42
CA ALA A 164 -13.71 21.31 5.12
C ALA A 164 -14.34 21.64 3.75
N THR A 165 -13.88 22.71 3.09
CA THR A 165 -14.27 23.07 1.72
C THR A 165 -13.67 22.15 0.67
N ARG A 166 -12.63 21.37 0.98
CA ARG A 166 -12.03 20.46 0.00
C ARG A 166 -13.08 19.49 -0.55
N ILE A 167 -13.15 19.37 -1.87
CA ILE A 167 -14.05 18.43 -2.54
C ILE A 167 -13.57 16.98 -2.39
N SER A 168 -12.28 16.81 -2.12
CA SER A 168 -11.61 15.52 -1.95
C SER A 168 -10.56 15.62 -0.85
N GLU A 169 -10.30 14.49 -0.19
CA GLU A 169 -9.25 14.38 0.82
C GLU A 169 -8.02 13.62 0.31
N HIS A 170 -8.04 13.17 -0.94
CA HIS A 170 -7.06 12.22 -1.44
C HIS A 170 -6.84 12.34 -2.96
N MET A 171 -5.60 12.54 -3.37
CA MET A 171 -5.16 12.33 -4.75
C MET A 171 -4.97 10.83 -4.95
N ILE A 172 -5.86 10.21 -5.72
CA ILE A 172 -5.86 8.74 -5.86
C ILE A 172 -4.92 8.27 -6.95
N HIS A 173 -4.73 9.08 -8.00
CA HIS A 173 -3.77 8.77 -9.04
C HIS A 173 -3.25 9.99 -9.79
N ALA A 174 -2.10 9.78 -10.42
CA ALA A 174 -1.55 10.62 -11.46
C ALA A 174 -1.45 9.77 -12.73
N GLY A 175 -1.76 10.32 -13.90
CA GLY A 175 -1.55 9.63 -15.16
C GLY A 175 -0.58 10.38 -16.06
N PHE A 176 0.15 9.64 -16.89
CA PHE A 176 0.99 10.23 -17.93
C PHE A 176 1.07 9.36 -19.19
N LEU A 177 1.48 9.99 -20.28
CA LEU A 177 1.69 9.35 -21.59
C LEU A 177 2.80 8.30 -21.55
N VAL A 178 2.50 7.12 -22.08
CA VAL A 178 3.47 6.03 -22.25
C VAL A 178 3.47 5.57 -23.70
N LYS A 179 4.64 5.60 -24.33
CA LYS A 179 4.89 5.13 -25.71
C LYS A 179 5.40 3.70 -25.73
N ASP A 180 6.34 3.35 -24.86
CA ASP A 180 6.91 2.02 -24.70
C ASP A 180 6.54 1.45 -23.34
N ARG A 181 5.39 0.76 -23.32
CA ARG A 181 4.90 0.11 -22.12
C ARG A 181 5.89 -0.90 -21.55
N ALA A 182 6.64 -1.62 -22.37
CA ALA A 182 7.56 -2.64 -21.85
C ALA A 182 8.72 -2.01 -21.08
N ALA A 183 9.22 -0.87 -21.57
CA ALA A 183 10.22 -0.09 -20.86
C ALA A 183 9.67 0.46 -19.54
N GLU A 184 8.47 1.05 -19.55
CA GLU A 184 7.85 1.60 -18.34
C GLU A 184 7.48 0.50 -17.32
N ASP A 185 6.97 -0.64 -17.77
CA ASP A 185 6.73 -1.81 -16.92
C ASP A 185 8.04 -2.27 -16.27
N HIS A 186 9.17 -2.28 -17.00
CA HIS A 186 10.46 -2.63 -16.38
C HIS A 186 10.83 -1.68 -15.23
N PHE A 187 10.60 -0.38 -15.39
CA PHE A 187 10.90 0.61 -14.35
C PHE A 187 9.93 0.53 -13.16
N PHE A 188 8.62 0.63 -13.40
CA PHE A 188 7.66 0.71 -12.30
C PHE A 188 7.31 -0.66 -11.73
N LYS A 189 7.10 -1.69 -12.56
CA LYS A 189 6.73 -3.02 -12.09
C LYS A 189 7.93 -3.83 -11.63
N ASP A 190 8.96 -3.98 -12.47
CA ASP A 190 10.06 -4.91 -12.14
C ASP A 190 11.05 -4.30 -11.13
N ILE A 191 11.33 -2.99 -11.24
CA ILE A 191 12.26 -2.30 -10.33
C ILE A 191 11.52 -1.74 -9.11
N LEU A 192 10.40 -1.02 -9.28
CA LEU A 192 9.69 -0.39 -8.16
C LEU A 192 8.59 -1.25 -7.53
N ASP A 193 8.30 -2.43 -8.08
CA ASP A 193 7.30 -3.39 -7.59
C ASP A 193 5.85 -2.87 -7.64
N PHE A 194 5.54 -1.97 -8.56
CA PHE A 194 4.17 -1.53 -8.80
C PHE A 194 3.32 -2.69 -9.33
N ASP A 195 2.04 -2.67 -8.99
CA ASP A 195 1.10 -3.72 -9.36
C ASP A 195 0.03 -3.23 -10.32
N GLU A 196 -0.07 -3.88 -11.48
CA GLU A 196 -1.15 -3.63 -12.43
C GLU A 196 -2.50 -4.04 -11.82
N MET A 197 -3.25 -3.06 -11.32
CA MET A 197 -4.57 -3.28 -10.72
C MET A 197 -5.67 -3.45 -11.77
N TRP A 198 -5.51 -2.83 -12.94
CA TRP A 198 -6.50 -2.83 -14.01
C TRP A 198 -5.85 -2.35 -15.31
N HIS A 199 -6.37 -2.84 -16.43
CA HIS A 199 -6.18 -2.22 -17.72
C HIS A 199 -7.47 -2.22 -18.54
N GLY A 200 -7.61 -1.21 -19.38
CA GLY A 200 -8.69 -1.13 -20.36
C GLY A 200 -8.36 -0.13 -21.46
N GLY A 201 -9.33 0.18 -22.29
CA GLY A 201 -9.11 1.13 -23.38
C GLY A 201 -10.40 1.48 -24.10
N LYS A 202 -10.28 2.14 -25.26
CA LYS A 202 -11.41 2.59 -26.08
C LYS A 202 -12.29 1.44 -26.56
N THR A 203 -11.71 0.26 -26.72
CA THR A 203 -12.38 -0.99 -27.07
C THR A 203 -12.22 -2.01 -25.95
N ASP A 204 -13.03 -3.08 -25.97
CA ASP A 204 -13.00 -4.12 -24.94
C ASP A 204 -11.70 -4.94 -24.92
N THR A 205 -10.89 -4.85 -25.98
CA THR A 205 -9.64 -5.62 -26.16
C THR A 205 -8.38 -4.76 -26.17
N SER A 206 -8.52 -3.43 -26.19
CA SER A 206 -7.39 -2.50 -26.14
C SER A 206 -6.94 -2.25 -24.70
N ALA A 207 -5.63 -2.19 -24.47
CA ALA A 207 -5.01 -1.68 -23.25
C ALA A 207 -4.43 -0.28 -23.52
N ASP A 208 -5.30 0.72 -23.51
CA ASP A 208 -4.92 2.14 -23.67
C ASP A 208 -4.66 2.81 -22.31
N TRP A 209 -5.21 2.25 -21.23
CA TRP A 209 -5.07 2.74 -19.86
C TRP A 209 -4.65 1.59 -18.97
N ILE A 210 -3.59 1.79 -18.18
CA ILE A 210 -3.08 0.78 -17.26
C ILE A 210 -2.87 1.43 -15.90
N SER A 211 -3.60 0.96 -14.91
CA SER A 211 -3.52 1.44 -13.54
C SER A 211 -2.47 0.61 -12.78
N MET A 212 -1.40 1.26 -12.36
CA MET A 212 -0.23 0.69 -11.68
C MET A 212 -0.16 1.17 -10.24
N ARG A 213 -0.65 0.37 -9.31
CA ARG A 213 -0.70 0.67 -7.87
C ARG A 213 0.70 0.70 -7.28
N VAL A 214 0.96 1.65 -6.39
CA VAL A 214 2.19 1.65 -5.58
C VAL A 214 2.26 0.38 -4.70
N PRO A 215 3.43 -0.18 -4.41
CA PRO A 215 3.54 -1.45 -3.66
C PRO A 215 3.05 -1.35 -2.21
N ASP A 216 3.31 -0.23 -1.53
CA ASP A 216 3.07 -0.09 -0.08
C ASP A 216 1.95 0.91 0.24
N GLY A 217 1.11 1.24 -0.74
CA GLY A 217 -0.02 2.18 -0.62
C GLY A 217 -1.24 1.78 -1.46
N GLU A 218 -2.21 2.69 -1.56
CA GLU A 218 -3.43 2.51 -2.38
C GLU A 218 -3.46 3.38 -3.64
N ASP A 219 -2.58 4.37 -3.72
CA ASP A 219 -2.48 5.27 -4.87
C ASP A 219 -1.95 4.52 -6.09
N TRP A 220 -2.21 5.07 -7.27
CA TRP A 220 -1.65 4.49 -8.48
C TRP A 220 -1.13 5.53 -9.46
N LEU A 221 -0.30 5.03 -10.35
CA LEU A 221 0.10 5.70 -11.56
C LEU A 221 -0.74 5.13 -12.71
N GLU A 222 -1.26 5.97 -13.59
CA GLU A 222 -2.01 5.53 -14.76
C GLU A 222 -1.21 5.76 -16.04
N TYR A 223 -0.87 4.68 -16.74
CA TYR A 223 -0.28 4.77 -18.07
C TYR A 223 -1.34 5.09 -19.09
N MET A 224 -1.08 6.14 -19.88
CA MET A 224 -1.90 6.53 -21.01
C MET A 224 -1.19 6.13 -22.30
N CYS A 225 -1.49 4.93 -22.77
CA CYS A 225 -0.85 4.29 -23.90
C CYS A 225 -1.54 4.60 -25.24
N ASN A 226 -0.86 4.24 -26.34
CA ASN A 226 -1.41 4.29 -27.71
C ASN A 226 -1.84 5.69 -28.17
N VAL A 227 -1.21 6.74 -27.64
CA VAL A 227 -1.45 8.13 -28.05
C VAL A 227 -0.28 8.61 -28.89
N GLN A 228 -0.57 8.94 -30.15
CA GLN A 228 0.43 9.43 -31.11
C GLN A 228 0.23 10.91 -31.38
N ASN A 229 1.31 11.69 -31.33
CA ASN A 229 1.34 13.12 -31.65
C ASN A 229 0.18 13.91 -31.01
N PRO A 230 0.04 13.87 -29.67
CA PRO A 230 -1.10 14.50 -29.01
C PRO A 230 -1.09 16.02 -29.22
N THR A 231 -2.27 16.57 -29.50
CA THR A 231 -2.50 18.02 -29.38
C THR A 231 -2.21 18.49 -27.94
N PRO A 232 -1.98 19.78 -27.70
CA PRO A 232 -1.83 20.32 -26.35
C PRO A 232 -2.95 19.86 -25.38
N LYS A 233 -4.21 19.92 -25.84
CA LYS A 233 -5.36 19.45 -25.07
C LYS A 233 -5.30 17.95 -24.82
N THR A 234 -4.98 17.14 -25.84
CA THR A 234 -4.85 15.68 -25.68
C THR A 234 -3.75 15.35 -24.69
N ARG A 235 -2.62 16.06 -24.72
CA ARG A 235 -1.52 15.87 -23.78
C ARG A 235 -1.97 16.15 -22.35
N GLY A 236 -2.68 17.25 -22.11
CA GLY A 236 -3.26 17.55 -20.79
C GLY A 236 -4.37 16.59 -20.35
N VAL A 237 -5.08 15.95 -21.28
CA VAL A 237 -6.00 14.84 -20.96
C VAL A 237 -5.25 13.61 -20.45
N MET A 238 -4.11 13.31 -21.06
CA MET A 238 -3.34 12.10 -20.75
C MET A 238 -2.44 12.31 -19.52
N ASN A 239 -1.79 13.46 -19.41
CA ASN A 239 -1.03 13.86 -18.24
C ASN A 239 -1.96 14.55 -17.25
N HIS A 240 -2.47 13.81 -16.28
CA HIS A 240 -3.62 14.22 -15.49
C HIS A 240 -3.49 13.83 -14.02
N VAL A 241 -4.37 14.40 -13.19
CA VAL A 241 -4.50 14.05 -11.77
C VAL A 241 -5.93 13.65 -11.46
N ALA A 242 -6.11 12.73 -10.52
CA ALA A 242 -7.42 12.32 -10.06
C ALA A 242 -7.56 12.43 -8.55
N PHE A 243 -8.73 12.86 -8.13
CA PHE A 243 -9.09 13.06 -6.74
C PHE A 243 -10.26 12.14 -6.37
N GLY A 244 -10.06 11.37 -5.30
CA GLY A 244 -11.06 10.45 -4.77
C GLY A 244 -12.21 11.21 -4.12
N VAL A 245 -13.43 10.96 -4.55
CA VAL A 245 -14.64 11.51 -3.91
C VAL A 245 -15.47 10.39 -3.29
N PRO A 246 -16.07 10.60 -2.10
CA PRO A 246 -16.91 9.57 -1.49
C PRO A 246 -18.20 9.29 -2.26
N GLU A 247 -18.77 10.33 -2.88
CA GLU A 247 -20.04 10.27 -3.61
C GLU A 247 -20.05 11.37 -4.69
N MET A 248 -20.29 10.96 -5.93
CA MET A 248 -20.14 11.78 -7.13
C MET A 248 -21.24 12.82 -7.27
N ASP A 249 -22.49 12.51 -6.90
CA ASP A 249 -23.58 13.49 -6.98
C ASP A 249 -23.36 14.64 -6.00
N ALA A 250 -22.84 14.37 -4.80
CA ALA A 250 -22.45 15.37 -3.82
C ALA A 250 -21.32 16.26 -4.36
N ALA A 251 -20.29 15.66 -4.94
CA ALA A 251 -19.19 16.41 -5.57
C ALA A 251 -19.70 17.32 -6.71
N ALA A 252 -20.57 16.81 -7.59
CA ALA A 252 -21.17 17.58 -8.66
C ALA A 252 -22.03 18.75 -8.15
N LYS A 253 -22.81 18.56 -7.07
CA LYS A 253 -23.60 19.63 -6.44
C LYS A 253 -22.70 20.71 -5.82
N ILE A 254 -21.60 20.32 -5.20
CA ILE A 254 -20.60 21.27 -4.68
C ILE A 254 -20.04 22.14 -5.82
N LEU A 255 -19.60 21.53 -6.92
CA LEU A 255 -19.12 22.26 -8.10
C LEU A 255 -20.18 23.23 -8.66
N GLN A 256 -21.44 22.78 -8.79
CA GLN A 256 -22.55 23.63 -9.24
C GLN A 256 -22.79 24.81 -8.31
N SER A 257 -22.78 24.60 -6.99
CA SER A 257 -22.94 25.68 -6.00
C SER A 257 -21.82 26.72 -6.07
N ARG A 258 -20.62 26.29 -6.48
CA ARG A 258 -19.45 27.15 -6.70
C ARG A 258 -19.45 27.80 -8.07
N GLN A 259 -20.41 27.45 -8.93
CA GLN A 259 -20.44 27.85 -10.34
C GLN A 259 -19.14 27.44 -11.07
N ALA A 260 -18.55 26.31 -10.64
CA ALA A 260 -17.36 25.75 -11.26
C ALA A 260 -17.70 25.21 -12.66
N PRO A 261 -16.81 25.37 -13.66
CA PRO A 261 -17.04 24.82 -14.99
C PRO A 261 -17.14 23.29 -14.98
N MET A 262 -18.28 22.76 -15.44
CA MET A 262 -18.50 21.32 -15.64
C MET A 262 -18.75 21.05 -17.13
N PRO A 263 -17.71 20.69 -17.90
CA PRO A 263 -17.85 20.50 -19.36
C PRO A 263 -18.65 19.24 -19.72
N GLU A 264 -18.78 18.31 -18.77
CA GLU A 264 -19.58 17.10 -18.90
C GLU A 264 -20.33 16.81 -17.59
N LYS A 265 -21.27 15.86 -17.67
CA LYS A 265 -21.95 15.32 -16.49
C LYS A 265 -21.14 14.12 -15.95
N PRO A 266 -21.29 13.78 -14.65
CA PRO A 266 -20.79 12.53 -14.13
C PRO A 266 -21.22 11.35 -14.99
N LYS A 267 -20.30 10.39 -15.16
CA LYS A 267 -20.52 9.17 -15.96
C LYS A 267 -19.82 7.99 -15.32
N ILE A 268 -20.27 6.79 -15.67
CA ILE A 268 -19.57 5.56 -15.29
C ILE A 268 -18.43 5.34 -16.30
N GLY A 269 -17.21 5.24 -15.79
CA GLY A 269 -16.01 4.91 -16.53
C GLY A 269 -15.98 3.46 -16.97
N ARG A 270 -15.03 3.15 -17.84
CA ARG A 270 -14.85 1.78 -18.36
C ARG A 270 -14.29 0.82 -17.31
N ASP A 271 -13.69 1.36 -16.25
CA ASP A 271 -13.32 0.66 -15.01
C ASP A 271 -14.53 0.43 -14.06
N GLY A 272 -15.73 0.82 -14.47
CA GLY A 272 -16.97 0.65 -13.71
C GLY A 272 -17.18 1.69 -12.61
N LYS A 273 -16.31 2.69 -12.47
CA LYS A 273 -16.39 3.70 -11.39
C LYS A 273 -17.09 4.98 -11.85
N TRP A 274 -17.74 5.68 -10.93
CA TRP A 274 -18.21 7.04 -11.22
C TRP A 274 -17.02 7.97 -11.40
N GLN A 275 -17.05 8.77 -12.46
CA GLN A 275 -16.02 9.75 -12.77
C GLN A 275 -16.60 11.03 -13.37
N LEU A 276 -15.89 12.14 -13.18
CA LEU A 276 -16.19 13.45 -13.77
C LEU A 276 -14.88 14.14 -14.17
N ASN A 277 -14.72 14.46 -15.45
CA ASN A 277 -13.55 15.19 -15.92
C ASN A 277 -13.75 16.70 -15.85
N LEU A 278 -12.83 17.37 -15.17
CA LEU A 278 -12.66 18.81 -15.14
C LEU A 278 -11.34 19.18 -15.83
N TYR A 279 -11.15 20.47 -16.10
CA TYR A 279 -9.93 20.97 -16.72
C TYR A 279 -9.47 22.22 -16.01
N ASP A 280 -8.19 22.24 -15.65
CA ASP A 280 -7.55 23.47 -15.20
C ASP A 280 -7.45 24.49 -16.36
N PRO A 281 -7.04 25.74 -16.10
CA PRO A 281 -6.91 26.77 -17.13
C PRO A 281 -5.96 26.41 -18.29
N ASN A 282 -5.07 25.45 -18.10
CA ASN A 282 -4.09 25.00 -19.10
C ASN A 282 -4.41 23.63 -19.70
N LEU A 283 -5.66 23.19 -19.53
CA LEU A 283 -6.24 21.96 -20.07
C LEU A 283 -5.67 20.67 -19.47
N THR A 284 -5.02 20.74 -18.30
CA THR A 284 -4.69 19.55 -17.51
C THR A 284 -5.99 18.97 -16.98
N ARG A 285 -6.26 17.71 -17.32
CA ARG A 285 -7.44 17.01 -16.83
C ARG A 285 -7.29 16.79 -15.33
N THR A 286 -8.31 17.23 -14.60
CA THR A 286 -8.48 16.96 -13.18
C THR A 286 -9.74 16.13 -13.03
N GLU A 287 -9.57 14.86 -12.70
CA GLU A 287 -10.65 13.89 -12.59
C GLU A 287 -11.15 13.81 -11.15
N LEU A 288 -12.45 13.75 -10.96
CA LEU A 288 -13.05 13.26 -9.72
C LEU A 288 -13.48 11.82 -9.98
N MET A 289 -13.18 10.92 -9.04
CA MET A 289 -13.51 9.51 -9.18
C MET A 289 -13.95 8.90 -7.84
N GLU A 290 -14.99 8.08 -7.87
CA GLU A 290 -15.33 7.25 -6.71
C GLU A 290 -14.40 6.03 -6.63
N PRO A 291 -13.97 5.61 -5.44
CA PRO A 291 -13.01 4.52 -5.30
C PRO A 291 -13.57 3.15 -5.66
N LYS A 292 -14.90 2.98 -5.63
CA LYS A 292 -15.56 1.69 -5.83
C LYS A 292 -16.29 1.63 -7.17
N PRO A 293 -16.14 0.54 -7.93
CA PRO A 293 -16.94 0.33 -9.13
C PRO A 293 -18.40 0.06 -8.74
N VAL A 294 -19.33 0.65 -9.50
CA VAL A 294 -20.78 0.44 -9.41
C VAL A 294 -21.30 -0.48 -10.52
N GLY A 295 -20.45 -0.82 -11.49
CA GLY A 295 -20.71 -1.80 -12.55
C GLY A 295 -19.49 -2.69 -12.79
N THR A 296 -19.66 -3.73 -13.62
CA THR A 296 -18.56 -4.62 -13.99
C THR A 296 -17.51 -3.85 -14.80
N PRO A 297 -16.24 -3.79 -14.35
CA PRO A 297 -15.16 -3.23 -15.16
C PRO A 297 -15.06 -3.96 -16.49
N CYS A 298 -14.89 -3.21 -17.59
CA CYS A 298 -14.59 -3.81 -18.88
C CYS A 298 -13.15 -4.32 -18.91
N CYS A 299 -12.86 -5.05 -19.98
CA CYS A 299 -11.51 -5.22 -20.51
C CYS A 299 -10.68 -6.19 -19.65
N SER A 300 -10.28 -5.78 -18.45
CA SER A 300 -9.73 -6.68 -17.44
C SER A 300 -10.50 -6.58 -16.13
N GLU A 301 -10.47 -7.67 -15.36
CA GLU A 301 -10.95 -7.65 -13.99
C GLU A 301 -10.07 -6.75 -13.12
N LEU A 302 -10.69 -6.05 -12.16
CA LEU A 302 -9.96 -5.33 -11.12
C LEU A 302 -9.23 -6.33 -10.23
N LYS A 303 -7.89 -6.29 -10.24
CA LYS A 303 -7.06 -7.20 -9.45
C LYS A 303 -7.02 -6.78 -7.98
N PRO A 304 -7.12 -7.74 -7.03
CA PRO A 304 -6.97 -7.44 -5.62
C PRO A 304 -5.56 -6.93 -5.32
N ARG A 305 -5.40 -6.22 -4.18
CA ARG A 305 -4.09 -5.74 -3.71
C ARG A 305 -3.15 -6.91 -3.44
N ARG A 306 -1.94 -6.89 -4.02
CA ARG A 306 -0.80 -7.71 -3.57
C ARG A 306 -0.27 -7.18 -2.23
N GLY A 307 -0.02 -8.06 -1.26
CA GLY A 307 0.57 -7.70 0.04
C GLY A 307 2.05 -7.34 -0.12
N PRO A 308 2.63 -6.58 0.83
CA PRO A 308 4.00 -6.05 0.71
C PRO A 308 5.10 -7.10 0.54
N GLU A 309 4.86 -8.36 0.91
CA GLU A 309 5.83 -9.46 0.68
C GLU A 309 5.23 -10.65 -0.10
N GLY A 310 4.13 -10.43 -0.83
CA GLY A 310 3.54 -11.41 -1.75
C GLY A 310 2.70 -12.54 -1.09
N PRO A 311 2.34 -13.59 -1.87
CA PRO A 311 1.51 -14.70 -1.40
C PRO A 311 2.29 -15.72 -0.56
N VAL A 312 1.58 -16.36 0.38
CA VAL A 312 2.09 -17.48 1.20
C VAL A 312 1.01 -18.57 1.24
N GLY A 313 1.27 -19.70 0.59
CA GLY A 313 0.31 -20.81 0.50
C GLY A 313 -1.03 -20.37 -0.13
N ILE A 314 -2.14 -20.53 0.60
CA ILE A 314 -3.48 -20.11 0.16
C ILE A 314 -3.75 -18.61 0.40
N PHE A 315 -2.88 -17.93 1.14
CA PHE A 315 -3.02 -16.51 1.45
C PHE A 315 -2.35 -15.70 0.37
N THR A 316 -3.10 -14.74 -0.16
CA THR A 316 -2.65 -13.91 -1.29
C THR A 316 -1.63 -12.87 -0.87
N ASN A 317 -1.60 -12.51 0.42
CA ASN A 317 -0.82 -11.41 0.96
C ASN A 317 -0.21 -11.73 2.32
N GLN A 318 0.84 -10.99 2.69
CA GLN A 318 1.42 -10.98 4.03
C GLN A 318 2.04 -9.61 4.36
N GLY A 319 2.24 -9.35 5.65
CA GLY A 319 2.91 -8.15 6.14
C GLY A 319 2.60 -7.81 7.60
N PRO A 320 3.24 -6.76 8.14
CA PRO A 320 2.98 -6.30 9.50
C PRO A 320 1.64 -5.53 9.59
N VAL A 321 1.00 -5.63 10.75
CA VAL A 321 -0.05 -4.72 11.20
C VAL A 321 0.49 -3.96 12.40
N GLY A 322 0.45 -2.63 12.34
CA GLY A 322 1.09 -1.76 13.34
C GLY A 322 2.61 -1.96 13.41
N ASP A 323 3.19 -1.66 14.58
CA ASP A 323 4.63 -1.78 14.82
C ASP A 323 5.02 -3.22 15.15
N ALA A 324 5.08 -4.08 14.12
CA ALA A 324 5.62 -5.42 14.26
C ALA A 324 7.16 -5.39 14.37
N THR A 325 7.71 -6.26 15.22
CA THR A 325 9.16 -6.35 15.41
C THR A 325 9.87 -6.78 14.12
N ALA A 326 10.99 -6.12 13.80
CA ALA A 326 11.83 -6.48 12.66
C ALA A 326 12.26 -7.97 12.71
N GLY A 327 12.29 -8.62 11.55
CA GLY A 327 12.57 -10.07 11.45
C GLY A 327 11.32 -10.95 11.51
N SER A 328 10.13 -10.37 11.65
CA SER A 328 8.87 -11.09 11.41
C SER A 328 8.79 -11.57 9.96
N LYS A 329 8.28 -12.78 9.74
CA LYS A 329 8.17 -13.45 8.44
C LYS A 329 7.18 -14.61 8.47
N ALA A 330 6.70 -15.04 7.31
CA ALA A 330 5.97 -16.29 7.15
C ALA A 330 6.57 -17.18 6.05
N GLU A 331 6.51 -18.48 6.27
CA GLU A 331 7.01 -19.52 5.37
C GLU A 331 5.93 -20.61 5.22
N TYR A 332 5.71 -21.12 4.01
CA TYR A 332 4.81 -22.25 3.76
C TYR A 332 5.60 -23.47 3.29
N ASP A 333 5.50 -24.57 4.05
CA ASP A 333 6.02 -25.88 3.66
C ASP A 333 4.92 -26.64 2.90
N SER A 334 5.07 -26.73 1.57
CA SER A 334 4.08 -27.38 0.71
C SER A 334 4.03 -28.92 0.86
N VAL A 335 5.10 -29.53 1.38
CA VAL A 335 5.18 -30.98 1.60
C VAL A 335 4.41 -31.35 2.88
N LYS A 336 4.61 -30.58 3.94
CA LYS A 336 3.88 -30.78 5.22
C LYS A 336 2.52 -30.10 5.27
N GLN A 337 2.27 -29.18 4.35
CA GLN A 337 1.10 -28.28 4.34
C GLN A 337 1.01 -27.44 5.63
N GLU A 338 2.14 -26.88 6.04
CA GLU A 338 2.29 -26.11 7.28
C GLU A 338 2.72 -24.67 7.01
N TYR A 339 2.11 -23.73 7.72
CA TYR A 339 2.54 -22.34 7.77
C TYR A 339 3.38 -22.13 9.01
N ARG A 340 4.62 -21.68 8.85
CA ARG A 340 5.49 -21.27 9.95
C ARG A 340 5.55 -19.75 9.96
N ILE A 341 4.95 -19.14 10.98
CA ILE A 341 4.90 -17.68 11.11
C ILE A 341 5.73 -17.28 12.32
N THR A 342 6.75 -16.47 12.07
CA THR A 342 7.53 -15.78 13.09
C THR A 342 7.01 -14.34 13.16
N GLY A 343 6.42 -13.94 14.28
CA GLY A 343 5.81 -12.62 14.44
C GLY A 343 6.22 -11.96 15.75
N GLY A 344 6.45 -10.65 15.68
CA GLY A 344 6.64 -9.79 16.85
C GLY A 344 5.59 -8.68 16.92
N GLY A 345 5.62 -7.90 18.00
CA GLY A 345 4.71 -6.78 18.22
C GLY A 345 4.20 -6.72 19.65
N ALA A 346 3.78 -5.52 20.06
CA ALA A 346 3.43 -5.24 21.45
C ALA A 346 2.23 -6.05 21.94
N ASN A 347 1.14 -6.10 21.17
CA ASN A 347 -0.04 -6.92 21.46
C ASN A 347 -1.07 -6.84 20.31
N VAL A 348 -2.10 -7.69 20.38
CA VAL A 348 -3.40 -7.46 19.72
C VAL A 348 -4.42 -7.32 20.84
N TRP A 349 -4.59 -6.08 21.32
CA TRP A 349 -5.38 -5.77 22.52
C TRP A 349 -5.68 -4.27 22.61
N GLU A 350 -6.65 -3.88 23.44
CA GLU A 350 -7.19 -2.51 23.53
C GLU A 350 -7.51 -1.93 22.15
N THR A 351 -6.93 -0.77 21.82
CA THR A 351 -7.25 0.06 20.65
C THR A 351 -6.18 -0.03 19.55
N THR A 352 -5.05 -0.69 19.79
CA THR A 352 -3.90 -0.71 18.88
C THR A 352 -3.28 -2.09 18.79
N ASP A 353 -3.23 -2.63 17.56
CA ASP A 353 -2.68 -3.93 17.24
C ASP A 353 -1.26 -3.80 16.66
N ALA A 354 -0.40 -4.74 17.05
CA ALA A 354 0.97 -4.91 16.58
C ALA A 354 1.29 -6.41 16.45
N PHE A 355 1.37 -6.90 15.19
CA PHE A 355 1.59 -8.32 14.88
C PHE A 355 1.99 -8.53 13.41
N TYR A 356 2.41 -9.75 13.04
CA TYR A 356 2.63 -10.14 11.65
C TYR A 356 1.48 -10.99 11.14
N PHE A 357 1.00 -10.72 9.92
CA PHE A 357 -0.26 -11.26 9.38
C PHE A 357 -0.07 -11.79 7.96
N ILE A 358 -0.66 -12.95 7.67
CA ILE A 358 -0.85 -13.47 6.30
C ILE A 358 -2.35 -13.59 6.03
N TRP A 359 -2.83 -13.15 4.88
CA TRP A 359 -4.27 -13.03 4.63
C TRP A 359 -4.69 -13.15 3.17
N SER A 360 -5.99 -13.36 2.99
CA SER A 360 -6.72 -13.16 1.74
C SER A 360 -7.92 -12.24 1.98
N ARG A 361 -8.33 -11.50 0.95
CA ARG A 361 -9.56 -10.71 1.00
C ARG A 361 -10.76 -11.58 0.64
N MET A 362 -11.76 -11.61 1.52
CA MET A 362 -12.96 -12.42 1.36
C MET A 362 -14.21 -11.59 1.61
N SER A 363 -15.26 -11.84 0.82
CA SER A 363 -16.59 -11.26 1.01
C SER A 363 -17.55 -12.33 1.52
N GLY A 364 -18.54 -11.90 2.28
CA GLY A 364 -19.59 -12.77 2.83
C GLY A 364 -19.16 -13.59 4.04
N ASP A 365 -19.96 -14.62 4.28
CA ASP A 365 -19.83 -15.54 5.39
C ASP A 365 -18.69 -16.53 5.11
N LEU A 366 -17.90 -16.84 6.13
CA LEU A 366 -16.69 -17.66 5.95
C LEU A 366 -16.37 -18.49 7.19
N SER A 367 -15.59 -19.55 6.99
CA SER A 367 -14.94 -20.27 8.07
C SER A 367 -13.44 -20.39 7.83
N LEU A 368 -12.65 -20.21 8.90
CA LEU A 368 -11.21 -20.42 8.92
C LEU A 368 -10.90 -21.42 10.02
N THR A 369 -10.26 -22.54 9.69
CA THR A 369 -9.87 -23.60 10.64
C THR A 369 -8.37 -23.86 10.54
N ALA A 370 -7.70 -24.12 11.67
CA ALA A 370 -6.30 -24.54 11.72
C ALA A 370 -5.99 -25.26 13.05
N ASP A 371 -5.00 -26.15 13.02
CA ASP A 371 -4.32 -26.60 14.24
C ASP A 371 -3.12 -25.69 14.50
N VAL A 372 -2.89 -25.32 15.77
CA VAL A 372 -1.90 -24.33 16.19
C VAL A 372 -0.91 -24.97 17.17
N THR A 373 0.37 -24.86 16.85
CA THR A 373 1.47 -25.33 17.71
C THR A 373 2.54 -24.26 17.87
N TRP A 374 2.92 -23.97 19.11
CA TRP A 374 4.03 -23.07 19.41
C TRP A 374 5.38 -23.75 19.25
N ILE A 375 6.36 -23.02 18.70
CA ILE A 375 7.75 -23.48 18.61
C ILE A 375 8.55 -22.84 19.75
N GLY A 376 9.17 -23.69 20.57
CA GLY A 376 10.01 -23.26 21.69
C GLY A 376 9.22 -22.84 22.94
N ALA A 377 9.93 -22.88 24.06
CA ALA A 377 9.45 -22.32 25.33
C ALA A 377 9.61 -20.79 25.31
N SER A 378 8.66 -20.09 25.93
CA SER A 378 8.70 -18.63 26.07
C SER A 378 8.16 -18.25 27.45
N PRO A 379 8.78 -17.26 28.13
CA PRO A 379 8.23 -16.69 29.35
C PRO A 379 7.01 -15.79 29.07
N THR A 380 6.75 -15.43 27.81
CA THR A 380 5.62 -14.57 27.45
C THR A 380 4.34 -15.38 27.34
N GLU A 381 3.65 -15.53 28.47
CA GLU A 381 2.41 -16.31 28.58
C GLU A 381 1.34 -15.90 27.56
N HIS A 382 1.28 -14.61 27.22
CA HIS A 382 0.26 -14.05 26.35
C HIS A 382 0.69 -13.82 24.90
N ARG A 383 1.79 -14.43 24.42
CA ARG A 383 2.07 -14.52 22.97
C ARG A 383 0.85 -15.09 22.24
N LYS A 384 0.55 -14.61 21.04
CA LYS A 384 -0.73 -14.88 20.33
C LYS A 384 -0.50 -15.51 18.98
N ALA A 385 -1.17 -16.64 18.73
CA ALA A 385 -1.26 -17.27 17.42
C ALA A 385 -2.74 -17.31 17.03
N MET A 386 -3.11 -16.60 15.96
CA MET A 386 -4.48 -16.15 15.71
C MET A 386 -4.97 -16.62 14.34
N LEU A 387 -6.23 -17.07 14.30
CA LEU A 387 -7.04 -17.13 13.09
C LEU A 387 -7.93 -15.90 13.12
N MET A 388 -7.78 -14.98 12.19
CA MET A 388 -8.35 -13.62 12.30
C MET A 388 -9.16 -13.24 11.08
N VAL A 389 -10.24 -12.50 11.31
CA VAL A 389 -10.95 -11.69 10.33
C VAL A 389 -10.95 -10.24 10.77
N ARG A 390 -10.48 -9.31 9.93
CA ARG A 390 -10.38 -7.86 10.24
C ARG A 390 -10.87 -6.97 9.10
N ASP A 391 -11.33 -5.77 9.44
CA ASP A 391 -11.95 -4.80 8.52
C ASP A 391 -10.94 -4.09 7.59
N GLY A 392 -9.70 -3.92 8.04
CA GLY A 392 -8.66 -3.22 7.30
C GLY A 392 -7.27 -3.53 7.85
N LEU A 393 -6.22 -2.88 7.34
CA LEU A 393 -4.84 -3.07 7.83
C LEU A 393 -4.39 -2.05 8.89
N ALA A 394 -5.21 -1.06 9.23
CA ALA A 394 -4.94 -0.12 10.32
C ALA A 394 -4.82 -0.84 11.68
N SER A 395 -3.96 -0.34 12.56
CA SER A 395 -3.71 -0.94 13.89
C SER A 395 -4.94 -0.92 14.80
N GLY A 396 -5.88 0.00 14.61
CA GLY A 396 -7.12 0.06 15.38
C GLY A 396 -8.33 -0.58 14.69
N ALA A 397 -8.16 -1.35 13.61
CA ALA A 397 -9.30 -1.88 12.84
C ALA A 397 -10.23 -2.79 13.68
N ALA A 398 -11.52 -2.83 13.34
CA ALA A 398 -12.42 -3.84 13.88
C ALA A 398 -11.95 -5.25 13.47
N TYR A 399 -12.03 -6.22 14.38
CA TYR A 399 -11.60 -7.59 14.13
C TYR A 399 -12.33 -8.59 15.02
N ALA A 400 -12.28 -9.86 14.63
CA ALA A 400 -12.50 -11.00 15.51
C ALA A 400 -11.43 -12.06 15.21
N ASP A 401 -10.91 -12.70 16.26
CA ASP A 401 -9.99 -13.82 16.13
C ASP A 401 -10.33 -14.99 17.04
N ALA A 402 -9.91 -16.18 16.62
CA ALA A 402 -9.72 -17.32 17.49
C ALA A 402 -8.21 -17.41 17.79
N VAL A 403 -7.82 -17.20 19.04
CA VAL A 403 -6.42 -17.11 19.46
C VAL A 403 -6.03 -18.24 20.40
N SER A 404 -4.84 -18.82 20.18
CA SER A 404 -4.12 -19.63 21.15
C SER A 404 -3.03 -18.79 21.82
N HIS A 405 -3.00 -18.79 23.15
CA HIS A 405 -1.95 -18.16 23.94
C HIS A 405 -0.84 -19.15 24.34
N GLY A 406 0.35 -18.63 24.66
CA GLY A 406 1.49 -19.43 25.10
C GLY A 406 1.26 -20.26 26.35
N ASN A 407 0.35 -19.84 27.24
CA ASN A 407 -0.03 -20.54 28.46
C ASN A 407 -1.23 -21.51 28.31
N GLY A 408 -1.75 -21.71 27.09
CA GLY A 408 -2.89 -22.61 26.82
C GLY A 408 -4.28 -21.95 26.94
N LEU A 409 -4.36 -20.67 27.32
CA LEU A 409 -5.60 -19.90 27.18
C LEU A 409 -5.98 -19.81 25.70
N THR A 410 -7.23 -20.12 25.38
CA THR A 410 -7.78 -19.99 24.03
C THR A 410 -9.00 -19.07 24.06
N SER A 411 -9.03 -18.05 23.21
CA SER A 411 -10.07 -17.03 23.29
C SER A 411 -10.64 -16.68 21.93
N LEU A 412 -11.93 -16.33 21.91
CA LEU A 412 -12.52 -15.49 20.89
C LEU A 412 -12.29 -14.05 21.33
N GLN A 413 -11.39 -13.33 20.67
CA GLN A 413 -11.13 -11.92 20.93
C GLN A 413 -11.72 -11.06 19.82
N PHE A 414 -12.22 -9.88 20.17
CA PHE A 414 -12.85 -9.01 19.18
C PHE A 414 -12.82 -7.53 19.55
N ARG A 415 -12.80 -6.70 18.51
CA ARG A 415 -13.03 -5.26 18.55
C ARG A 415 -14.17 -4.94 17.59
N GLY A 416 -15.30 -4.46 18.10
CA GLY A 416 -16.53 -4.39 17.31
C GLY A 416 -16.57 -3.26 16.28
N VAL A 417 -15.99 -2.10 16.60
CA VAL A 417 -15.72 -1.02 15.64
C VAL A 417 -14.30 -0.48 15.82
N ALA A 418 -13.81 0.25 14.82
CA ALA A 418 -12.44 0.76 14.84
C ALA A 418 -12.15 1.60 16.11
N ASN A 419 -10.96 1.40 16.67
CA ASN A 419 -10.38 2.09 17.84
C ASN A 419 -11.11 1.89 19.17
N GLU A 420 -12.06 0.95 19.26
CA GLU A 420 -12.61 0.51 20.55
C GLU A 420 -11.67 -0.42 21.31
N SER A 421 -11.99 -0.62 22.60
CA SER A 421 -11.32 -1.64 23.43
C SER A 421 -11.61 -3.05 22.90
N THR A 422 -10.67 -3.96 23.17
CA THR A 422 -10.79 -5.37 22.82
C THR A 422 -11.52 -6.12 23.94
N TYR A 423 -12.45 -6.98 23.56
CA TYR A 423 -13.17 -7.87 24.47
C TYR A 423 -12.84 -9.33 24.15
N GLN A 424 -13.13 -10.23 25.10
CA GLN A 424 -12.93 -11.66 24.87
C GLN A 424 -13.96 -12.53 25.59
N THR A 425 -14.17 -13.70 25.03
CA THR A 425 -14.73 -14.87 25.71
C THR A 425 -13.77 -16.04 25.50
N PHE A 426 -13.61 -16.92 26.48
CA PHE A 426 -12.47 -17.84 26.50
C PHE A 426 -12.81 -19.24 26.98
N ILE A 427 -11.89 -20.15 26.66
CA ILE A 427 -11.82 -21.54 27.12
C ILE A 427 -10.35 -21.90 27.35
N SER A 428 -10.06 -22.84 28.25
CA SER A 428 -8.71 -23.37 28.43
C SER A 428 -8.56 -24.70 27.70
N ILE A 429 -7.53 -24.81 26.85
CA ILE A 429 -7.16 -26.04 26.16
C ILE A 429 -5.70 -26.34 26.46
N GLU A 430 -5.44 -27.52 27.04
CA GLU A 430 -4.06 -27.98 27.26
C GLU A 430 -3.46 -28.58 25.98
N GLY A 431 -2.26 -28.13 25.62
CA GLY A 431 -1.50 -28.62 24.47
C GLY A 431 -1.87 -27.91 23.15
N PRO A 432 -1.54 -28.52 21.98
CA PRO A 432 -1.90 -27.97 20.68
C PRO A 432 -3.41 -27.75 20.57
N ALA A 433 -3.80 -26.61 20.01
CA ALA A 433 -5.20 -26.22 19.87
C ALA A 433 -5.65 -26.34 18.42
N ARG A 434 -6.80 -26.97 18.18
CA ARG A 434 -7.54 -26.85 16.93
C ARG A 434 -8.54 -25.72 17.09
N LEU A 435 -8.40 -24.69 16.26
CA LEU A 435 -9.24 -23.51 16.27
C LEU A 435 -10.05 -23.44 14.98
N ARG A 436 -11.28 -22.96 15.10
CA ARG A 436 -12.11 -22.55 13.96
C ARG A 436 -12.79 -21.24 14.30
N LEU A 437 -12.70 -20.28 13.39
CA LEU A 437 -13.45 -19.04 13.43
C LEU A 437 -14.50 -19.06 12.33
N VAL A 438 -15.75 -18.75 12.66
CA VAL A 438 -16.87 -18.65 11.73
C VAL A 438 -17.42 -17.24 11.76
N ARG A 439 -17.54 -16.61 10.59
CA ARG A 439 -18.22 -15.32 10.37
C ARG A 439 -19.56 -15.56 9.69
N GLN A 440 -20.62 -14.99 10.25
CA GLN A 440 -21.94 -14.90 9.65
C GLN A 440 -22.47 -13.47 9.80
N GLY A 441 -22.26 -12.61 8.79
CA GLY A 441 -22.49 -11.17 8.90
C GLY A 441 -21.65 -10.53 9.99
N SER A 442 -22.31 -10.00 11.04
CA SER A 442 -21.66 -9.44 12.25
C SER A 442 -21.53 -10.44 13.40
N ARG A 443 -21.98 -11.69 13.20
CA ARG A 443 -21.89 -12.78 14.18
C ARG A 443 -20.59 -13.54 13.99
N PHE A 444 -19.81 -13.66 15.06
CA PHE A 444 -18.59 -14.44 15.09
C PHE A 444 -18.67 -15.53 16.14
N THR A 445 -18.33 -16.75 15.75
CA THR A 445 -18.28 -17.92 16.64
C THR A 445 -16.91 -18.56 16.54
N MET A 446 -16.28 -18.81 17.69
CA MET A 446 -15.10 -19.66 17.76
C MET A 446 -15.50 -21.08 18.10
N TYR A 447 -14.80 -22.05 17.54
CA TYR A 447 -14.80 -23.42 18.03
C TYR A 447 -13.37 -23.82 18.38
N ALA A 448 -13.18 -24.45 19.54
CA ALA A 448 -11.85 -24.82 20.04
C ALA A 448 -11.83 -26.23 20.64
N GLY A 449 -10.76 -26.97 20.41
CA GLY A 449 -10.54 -28.31 20.94
C GLY A 449 -9.13 -28.82 20.67
N LYS A 450 -8.89 -30.12 20.87
CA LYS A 450 -7.62 -30.75 20.49
C LYS A 450 -7.66 -31.18 19.01
N PRO A 451 -6.51 -31.22 18.30
CA PRO A 451 -6.44 -31.80 16.96
C PRO A 451 -7.05 -33.21 16.91
N GLY A 452 -7.94 -33.45 15.95
CA GLY A 452 -8.67 -34.72 15.79
C GLY A 452 -9.81 -34.98 16.80
N GLY A 453 -10.04 -34.08 17.75
CA GLY A 453 -11.10 -34.19 18.76
C GLY A 453 -12.36 -33.36 18.44
N GLU A 454 -13.32 -33.42 19.36
CA GLU A 454 -14.52 -32.55 19.34
C GLU A 454 -14.13 -31.08 19.58
N LEU A 455 -14.75 -30.17 18.83
CA LEU A 455 -14.58 -28.73 19.02
C LEU A 455 -15.76 -28.17 19.82
N LYS A 456 -15.45 -27.47 20.91
CA LYS A 456 -16.43 -26.78 21.75
C LYS A 456 -16.69 -25.39 21.21
N GLU A 457 -17.96 -25.00 21.15
CA GLU A 457 -18.38 -23.65 20.77
C GLU A 457 -18.03 -22.63 21.86
N VAL A 458 -17.52 -21.47 21.45
CA VAL A 458 -17.18 -20.33 22.30
C VAL A 458 -17.66 -19.05 21.59
N GLY A 459 -18.53 -18.29 22.27
CA GLY A 459 -19.38 -17.27 21.64
C GLY A 459 -20.82 -17.76 21.49
N PRO A 460 -21.60 -17.28 20.50
CA PRO A 460 -21.24 -16.26 19.50
C PRO A 460 -21.14 -14.85 20.09
N VAL A 461 -20.56 -13.93 19.32
CA VAL A 461 -20.65 -12.48 19.56
C VAL A 461 -21.28 -11.81 18.34
N GLU A 462 -22.24 -10.91 18.54
CA GLU A 462 -23.11 -10.36 17.47
C GLU A 462 -22.95 -8.84 17.32
N TYR A 463 -21.71 -8.34 17.48
CA TYR A 463 -21.40 -6.91 17.54
C TYR A 463 -20.28 -6.48 16.58
N VAL A 464 -19.62 -7.42 15.88
CA VAL A 464 -18.40 -7.11 15.14
C VAL A 464 -18.73 -6.59 13.74
N ARG A 465 -18.53 -5.29 13.51
CA ARG A 465 -18.90 -4.60 12.28
C ARG A 465 -17.73 -4.60 11.28
N ILE A 466 -17.58 -5.71 10.57
CA ILE A 466 -16.60 -5.85 9.48
C ILE A 466 -17.31 -5.74 8.13
N LYS A 467 -16.80 -4.85 7.28
CA LYS A 467 -17.30 -4.62 5.91
C LYS A 467 -16.56 -5.54 4.93
N ASP A 468 -17.27 -5.87 3.87
CA ASP A 468 -16.67 -6.62 2.76
C ASP A 468 -15.92 -5.70 1.78
N PRO A 469 -14.82 -6.18 1.17
CA PRO A 469 -14.11 -7.43 1.49
C PRO A 469 -13.30 -7.33 2.79
N ALA A 470 -13.47 -8.32 3.65
CA ALA A 470 -12.74 -8.49 4.91
C ALA A 470 -11.37 -9.16 4.68
N TYR A 471 -10.43 -8.94 5.59
CA TYR A 471 -9.12 -9.60 5.58
C TYR A 471 -9.18 -10.83 6.48
N ALA A 472 -9.09 -12.02 5.91
CA ALA A 472 -9.15 -13.30 6.64
C ALA A 472 -7.81 -14.04 6.55
N GLY A 473 -7.25 -14.45 7.69
CA GLY A 473 -6.00 -15.20 7.69
C GLY A 473 -5.37 -15.48 9.05
N LEU A 474 -4.05 -15.68 9.07
CA LEU A 474 -3.30 -16.16 10.23
C LEU A 474 -2.33 -15.09 10.73
N GLY A 475 -2.22 -14.90 12.05
CA GLY A 475 -1.35 -13.89 12.63
C GLY A 475 -0.56 -14.39 13.84
N VAL A 476 0.61 -13.79 14.07
CA VAL A 476 1.43 -14.03 15.26
C VAL A 476 1.89 -12.72 15.89
N SER A 477 1.70 -12.58 17.20
CA SER A 477 2.24 -11.50 18.03
C SER A 477 3.04 -12.10 19.18
N SER A 478 4.22 -11.54 19.46
CA SER A 478 5.05 -11.95 20.59
C SER A 478 4.56 -11.41 21.93
N HIS A 479 3.62 -10.44 21.93
CA HIS A 479 3.16 -9.71 23.12
C HIS A 479 4.27 -8.88 23.80
N VAL A 480 5.42 -8.72 23.14
CA VAL A 480 6.53 -7.88 23.56
C VAL A 480 7.12 -7.24 22.32
N ALA A 481 7.06 -5.91 22.23
CA ALA A 481 7.39 -5.14 21.02
C ALA A 481 8.79 -5.41 20.43
N THR A 482 9.71 -5.97 21.21
CA THR A 482 11.11 -6.19 20.86
C THR A 482 11.49 -7.66 20.67
N THR A 483 10.57 -8.62 20.84
CA THR A 483 10.86 -10.05 20.67
C THR A 483 10.06 -10.67 19.55
N LEU A 484 10.53 -11.82 19.07
CA LEU A 484 9.87 -12.63 18.05
C LEU A 484 9.43 -13.95 18.65
N GLU A 485 8.23 -14.40 18.29
CA GLU A 485 7.70 -15.72 18.63
C GLU A 485 7.33 -16.47 17.36
N THR A 486 7.33 -17.80 17.40
CA THR A 486 7.00 -18.62 16.23
C THR A 486 5.89 -19.61 16.52
N ALA A 487 4.86 -19.60 15.68
CA ALA A 487 3.82 -20.61 15.66
C ALA A 487 3.80 -21.34 14.31
N VAL A 488 3.43 -22.62 14.36
CA VAL A 488 3.12 -23.43 13.20
C VAL A 488 1.60 -23.64 13.15
N PHE A 489 1.03 -23.38 11.96
CA PHE A 489 -0.36 -23.63 11.65
C PHE A 489 -0.45 -24.75 10.62
N SER A 490 -1.16 -25.82 10.95
CA SER A 490 -1.37 -26.98 10.06
C SER A 490 -2.86 -27.23 9.84
N ASN A 491 -3.21 -28.08 8.87
CA ASN A 491 -4.61 -28.40 8.55
C ASN A 491 -5.46 -27.14 8.29
N VAL A 492 -4.85 -26.13 7.67
CA VAL A 492 -5.48 -24.83 7.42
C VAL A 492 -6.53 -24.97 6.33
N LYS A 493 -7.76 -24.52 6.62
CA LYS A 493 -8.86 -24.43 5.65
C LYS A 493 -9.53 -23.08 5.76
N LEU A 494 -9.65 -22.40 4.62
CA LEU A 494 -10.36 -21.15 4.48
C LEU A 494 -11.48 -21.36 3.45
N GLU A 495 -12.73 -21.23 3.89
CA GLU A 495 -13.91 -21.64 3.11
C GLU A 495 -14.97 -20.53 3.15
N THR A 496 -15.55 -20.19 2.00
CA THR A 496 -16.78 -19.39 1.94
C THR A 496 -17.96 -20.26 2.37
N LEU A 497 -18.83 -19.71 3.22
CA LEU A 497 -20.06 -20.36 3.62
C LEU A 497 -21.18 -19.88 2.70
N ASN A 498 -21.75 -20.79 1.92
CA ASN A 498 -22.93 -20.49 1.13
C ASN A 498 -24.14 -20.37 2.08
N LYS A 499 -24.97 -19.35 1.86
CA LYS A 499 -26.22 -19.15 2.60
C LYS A 499 -27.24 -20.23 2.33
#